data_AF-L5LJN8-F1
#
_entry.id   AF-L5LJN8-F1
#
_cell.length_a   1.000
_cell.length_b   1.000
_cell.length_c   1.000
_cell.angle_alpha   90.00
_cell.angle_beta   90.00
_cell.angle_gamma   90.00
#
_symmetry.space_group_name_H-M   'P 1'
#
loop_
_entity.id
_entity.type
_entity.pdbx_description
1 polymer ?
#
loop_
_entity_poly.entity_id
_entity_poly.type
_entity_poly.pdbx_seq_one_letter_code
_entity_poly.pdbx_strand_id
1 'polypeptide(L)'
;MNFNEQAPPEAGFSGTEADGKSYVKYQVIGKNHVAVPTHFFKVLILEAAGGQIELRSYVMPNAPVDEAIPLERFLVPIESIERASGLLFVPNILARAGSLKAITAGSK
;
A
#
# COMPACT_ATOMS: atom_id res chain seq x y z
N MET A 1 -6.99 22.78 -32.63
CA MET A 1 -7.11 22.37 -31.21
C MET A 1 -5.82 21.67 -30.88
N ASN A 2 -4.87 22.37 -30.25
CA ASN A 2 -3.59 21.80 -29.86
C ASN A 2 -3.67 21.51 -28.36
N PHE A 3 -3.84 20.24 -28.01
CA PHE A 3 -3.70 19.79 -26.63
C PHE A 3 -2.21 19.61 -26.38
N ASN A 4 -1.60 20.63 -25.76
CA ASN A 4 -0.23 20.56 -25.31
C ASN A 4 -0.12 19.42 -24.30
N GLU A 5 0.68 18.42 -24.65
CA GLU A 5 0.91 17.20 -23.90
C GLU A 5 1.87 17.50 -22.74
N GLN A 6 1.38 18.23 -21.74
CA GLN A 6 2.06 18.38 -20.47
C GLN A 6 1.68 17.16 -19.62
N ALA A 7 2.52 16.12 -19.62
CA ALA A 7 2.38 15.01 -18.69
C ALA A 7 2.31 15.57 -17.25
N PRO A 8 1.24 15.29 -16.47
CA PRO A 8 1.16 15.78 -15.11
C PRO A 8 2.21 15.10 -14.23
N PRO A 9 2.73 15.81 -13.21
CA PRO A 9 3.74 15.29 -12.32
C PRO A 9 3.18 14.11 -11.50
N GLU A 10 3.97 13.04 -11.48
CA GLU A 10 3.98 11.87 -10.59
C GLU A 10 2.64 11.35 -10.05
N ALA A 11 2.30 10.12 -10.45
CA ALA A 11 1.15 9.35 -9.98
C ALA A 11 1.31 8.96 -8.49
N GLY A 12 1.05 9.93 -7.61
CA GLY A 12 1.03 9.77 -6.16
C GLY A 12 -0.40 9.71 -5.59
N PHE A 13 -0.54 9.08 -4.43
CA PHE A 13 -1.77 9.10 -3.64
C PHE A 13 -1.90 10.47 -2.94
N SER A 14 -2.92 11.22 -3.38
CA SER A 14 -3.53 12.45 -2.85
C SER A 14 -2.72 13.37 -1.92
N GLY A 15 -2.13 14.42 -2.49
CA GLY A 15 -2.25 15.75 -1.89
C GLY A 15 -3.61 16.35 -2.30
N THR A 16 -4.25 17.09 -1.41
CA THR A 16 -5.40 17.94 -1.77
C THR A 16 -5.00 18.81 -2.97
N GLU A 17 -5.76 18.75 -4.07
CA GLU A 17 -5.47 19.61 -5.22
C GLU A 17 -5.75 21.08 -4.87
N ALA A 18 -5.29 22.00 -5.72
CA ALA A 18 -5.49 23.43 -5.53
C ALA A 18 -6.97 23.83 -5.39
N ASP A 19 -7.89 22.95 -5.81
CA ASP A 19 -9.35 23.11 -5.70
C ASP A 19 -9.94 22.57 -4.40
N GLY A 20 -9.12 22.05 -3.48
CA GLY A 20 -9.56 21.51 -2.20
C GLY A 20 -10.10 20.08 -2.26
N LYS A 21 -10.09 19.41 -3.42
CA LYS A 21 -10.65 18.07 -3.60
C LYS A 21 -9.56 16.99 -3.64
N SER A 22 -9.96 15.79 -3.28
CA SER A 22 -9.11 14.60 -3.36
C SER A 22 -9.48 13.78 -4.59
N TYR A 23 -8.47 13.44 -5.38
CA TYR A 23 -8.62 12.65 -6.60
C TYR A 23 -7.73 11.41 -6.54
N VAL A 24 -8.18 10.35 -7.20
CA VAL A 24 -7.35 9.19 -7.52
C VAL A 24 -6.96 9.30 -8.99
N LYS A 25 -5.67 9.40 -9.27
CA LYS A 25 -5.10 9.48 -10.61
C LYS A 25 -4.05 8.38 -10.77
N TYR A 26 -4.11 7.66 -11.89
CA TYR A 26 -3.12 6.65 -12.25
C TYR A 26 -3.01 6.54 -13.77
N GLN A 27 -1.82 6.17 -14.25
CA GLN A 27 -1.59 5.96 -15.67
C GLN A 27 -2.21 4.63 -16.12
N VAL A 28 -2.66 4.58 -17.37
CA VAL A 28 -2.97 3.34 -18.08
C VAL A 28 -2.05 3.20 -19.29
N ILE A 29 -1.58 1.97 -19.57
CA ILE A 29 -0.60 1.71 -20.63
C ILE A 29 -1.09 0.65 -21.63
N GLY A 30 -0.62 0.76 -22.88
CA GLY A 30 -0.92 -0.16 -23.96
C GLY A 30 -2.38 -0.10 -24.47
N LYS A 31 -2.67 -0.91 -25.50
CA LYS A 31 -4.00 -0.97 -26.13
C LYS A 31 -5.11 -1.45 -25.20
N ASN A 32 -4.74 -2.17 -24.15
CA ASN A 32 -5.68 -2.77 -23.21
C ASN A 32 -5.88 -1.91 -21.94
N HIS A 33 -5.32 -0.70 -21.90
CA HIS A 33 -5.43 0.22 -20.77
C HIS A 33 -5.04 -0.43 -19.43
N VAL A 34 -3.88 -1.12 -19.40
CA VAL A 34 -3.38 -1.76 -18.19
C VAL A 34 -3.06 -0.68 -17.17
N ALA A 35 -3.69 -0.75 -15.99
CA ALA A 35 -3.49 0.23 -14.93
C ALA A 35 -2.10 0.12 -14.29
N VAL A 36 -1.45 1.26 -14.10
CA VAL A 36 -0.18 1.40 -13.37
C VAL A 36 -0.50 1.80 -11.93
N PRO A 37 -0.28 0.93 -10.93
CA PRO A 37 -0.56 1.27 -9.54
C PRO A 37 0.29 2.44 -9.05
N THR A 38 -0.26 3.26 -8.14
CA THR A 38 0.49 4.36 -7.51
C THR A 38 1.36 3.85 -6.36
N HIS A 39 0.89 2.82 -5.67
CA HIS A 39 1.60 2.14 -4.59
C HIS A 39 1.36 0.64 -4.68
N PHE A 40 2.31 -0.12 -4.13
CA PHE A 40 2.18 -1.54 -3.89
C PHE A 40 2.15 -1.79 -2.40
N PHE A 41 1.39 -2.81 -1.99
CA PHE A 41 1.43 -3.30 -0.62
C PHE A 41 1.88 -4.76 -0.57
N LYS A 42 2.50 -5.15 0.54
CA LYS A 42 2.85 -6.53 0.84
C LYS A 42 2.51 -6.83 2.29
N VAL A 43 1.64 -7.81 2.52
CA VAL A 43 1.30 -8.30 3.85
C VAL A 43 1.98 -9.65 4.04
N LEU A 44 2.82 -9.75 5.06
CA LEU A 44 3.48 -10.98 5.49
C LEU A 44 2.69 -11.56 6.66
N ILE A 45 2.23 -12.80 6.51
CA ILE A 45 1.62 -13.61 7.57
C ILE A 45 2.68 -14.64 7.96
N LEU A 46 3.24 -14.50 9.15
CA LEU A 46 4.34 -15.31 9.64
C LEU A 46 3.82 -16.20 10.76
N GLU A 47 3.93 -17.52 10.58
CA GLU A 47 3.55 -18.48 11.62
C GLU A 47 4.81 -18.98 12.34
N ALA A 48 4.88 -18.73 13.65
CA ALA A 48 5.93 -19.24 14.49
C ALA A 48 5.59 -20.63 15.06
N ALA A 49 6.62 -21.37 15.45
CA ALA A 49 6.44 -22.63 16.17
C ALA A 49 5.57 -22.40 17.42
N GLY A 50 4.46 -23.14 17.53
CA GLY A 50 3.47 -22.96 18.60
C GLY A 50 2.20 -22.20 18.18
N GLY A 51 2.01 -21.90 16.89
CA GLY A 51 0.76 -21.35 16.36
C GLY A 51 0.56 -19.86 16.61
N GLN A 52 1.63 -19.15 17.01
CA GLN A 52 1.63 -17.70 17.09
C GLN A 52 1.76 -17.12 15.69
N ILE A 53 0.84 -16.22 15.31
CA ILE A 53 0.91 -15.53 14.03
C ILE A 53 1.41 -14.10 14.23
N GLU A 54 2.44 -13.72 13.48
CA GLU A 54 2.93 -12.36 13.37
C GLU A 54 2.56 -11.76 12.01
N LEU A 55 2.04 -10.53 12.01
CA LEU A 55 1.73 -9.77 10.80
C LEU A 55 2.68 -8.61 10.61
N ARG A 56 3.22 -8.48 9.40
CA ARG A 56 3.96 -7.29 8.95
C ARG A 56 3.38 -6.79 7.64
N SER A 57 3.10 -5.50 7.58
CA SER A 57 2.42 -4.91 6.44
C SER A 57 3.24 -3.75 5.91
N TYR A 58 3.53 -3.77 4.60
CA TYR A 58 4.39 -2.80 3.95
C TYR A 58 3.64 -2.10 2.82
N VAL A 59 3.90 -0.81 2.63
CA VAL A 59 3.44 -0.03 1.47
C VAL A 59 4.62 0.73 0.88
N MET A 60 4.81 0.63 -0.43
CA MET A 60 5.88 1.29 -1.18
C MET A 60 5.30 2.02 -2.39
N PRO A 61 5.74 3.26 -2.70
CA PRO A 61 5.32 3.95 -3.90
C PRO A 61 5.84 3.23 -5.15
N ASN A 62 5.09 3.29 -6.25
CA ASN A 62 5.55 2.86 -7.57
C ASN A 62 6.43 3.96 -8.19
N ALA A 63 7.53 4.26 -7.52
CA ALA A 63 8.51 5.27 -7.88
C ALA A 63 9.91 4.77 -7.51
N PRO A 64 11.00 5.41 -7.99
CA PRO A 64 12.33 5.10 -7.54
C PRO A 64 12.43 5.25 -6.01
N VAL A 65 12.81 4.18 -5.32
CA VAL A 65 13.04 4.16 -3.88
C VAL A 65 14.50 3.82 -3.65
N ASP A 66 15.16 4.59 -2.78
CA ASP A 66 16.55 4.33 -2.39
C ASP A 66 16.65 3.03 -1.58
N GLU A 67 17.49 2.11 -2.05
CA GLU A 67 17.75 0.80 -1.44
C GLU A 67 18.42 0.91 -0.07
N ALA A 68 19.06 2.05 0.24
CA ALA A 68 19.64 2.31 1.55
C ALA A 68 18.58 2.58 2.63
N ILE A 69 17.32 2.84 2.25
CA ILE A 69 16.22 3.06 3.21
C ILE A 69 15.84 1.72 3.87
N PRO A 70 15.92 1.61 5.21
CA PRO A 70 15.54 0.39 5.89
C PRO A 70 14.07 0.02 5.65
N LEU A 71 13.78 -1.27 5.42
CA LEU A 71 12.44 -1.76 5.08
C LEU A 71 11.39 -1.43 6.15
N GLU A 72 11.81 -1.28 7.41
CA GLU A 72 10.98 -0.92 8.54
C GLU A 72 10.32 0.46 8.37
N ARG A 73 10.89 1.33 7.54
CA ARG A 73 10.31 2.65 7.21
C ARG A 73 9.04 2.54 6.37
N PHE A 74 8.83 1.42 5.67
CA PHE A 74 7.66 1.17 4.85
C PHE A 74 6.57 0.40 5.60
N LEU A 75 6.76 0.10 6.89
CA LEU A 75 5.76 -0.55 7.72
C LEU A 75 4.56 0.38 7.93
N VAL A 76 3.37 -0.15 7.68
CA VAL A 76 2.10 0.54 7.92
C VAL A 76 1.16 -0.33 8.76
N PRO A 77 0.18 0.27 9.46
CA PRO A 77 -0.90 -0.51 10.06
C PRO A 77 -1.66 -1.31 9.00
N ILE A 78 -1.94 -2.59 9.27
CA ILE A 78 -2.73 -3.45 8.36
C ILE A 78 -4.10 -2.84 8.03
N GLU A 79 -4.73 -2.17 9.00
CA GLU A 79 -6.01 -1.48 8.82
C GLU A 79 -5.97 -0.43 7.70
N SER A 80 -4.83 0.27 7.54
CA SER A 80 -4.68 1.27 6.48
C SER A 80 -4.73 0.65 5.09
N ILE A 81 -4.14 -0.55 4.93
CA ILE A 81 -4.18 -1.33 3.69
C ILE A 81 -5.59 -1.86 3.46
N GLU A 82 -6.24 -2.42 4.49
CA GLU A 82 -7.61 -2.93 4.38
C GLU A 82 -8.58 -1.81 3.92
N ARG A 83 -8.46 -0.63 4.51
CA ARG A 83 -9.26 0.55 4.16
C ARG A 83 -9.00 1.05 2.74
N ALA A 84 -7.74 1.08 2.30
CA ALA A 84 -7.37 1.60 0.99
C ALA A 84 -7.62 0.59 -0.15
N SER A 85 -7.48 -0.71 0.11
CA SER A 85 -7.60 -1.78 -0.89
C SER A 85 -9.01 -2.40 -0.96
N GLY A 86 -9.83 -2.23 0.08
CA GLY A 86 -11.11 -2.91 0.22
C GLY A 86 -10.99 -4.40 0.56
N LEU A 87 -9.80 -4.86 0.97
CA LEU A 87 -9.54 -6.24 1.39
C LEU A 87 -9.66 -6.40 2.90
N LEU A 88 -9.90 -7.63 3.37
CA LEU A 88 -9.89 -7.99 4.80
C LEU A 88 -8.92 -9.14 5.03
N PHE A 89 -7.91 -8.92 5.87
CA PHE A 89 -6.90 -9.89 6.26
C PHE A 89 -7.14 -10.38 7.69
N VAL A 90 -7.25 -9.46 8.65
CA VAL A 90 -7.31 -9.79 10.09
C VAL A 90 -8.47 -10.73 10.43
N PRO A 91 -9.72 -10.49 9.98
CA PRO A 91 -10.84 -11.39 10.28
C PRO A 91 -10.61 -12.81 9.74
N ASN A 92 -10.03 -12.92 8.54
CA ASN A 92 -9.77 -14.19 7.88
C ASN A 92 -8.67 -14.99 8.60
N ILE A 93 -7.72 -14.31 9.22
CA ILE A 93 -6.65 -14.95 9.98
C ILE A 93 -7.16 -15.38 11.36
N LEU A 94 -7.90 -14.53 12.06
CA LEU A 94 -8.49 -14.86 13.37
C LEU A 94 -9.49 -16.02 13.30
N ALA A 95 -10.20 -16.17 12.17
CA ALA A 95 -11.08 -17.32 11.95
C ALA A 95 -10.31 -18.65 11.86
N ARG A 96 -9.02 -18.61 11.50
CA ARG A 96 -8.16 -19.79 11.35
C ARG A 96 -7.19 -20.01 12.51
N ALA A 97 -6.83 -18.96 13.24
CA ALA A 97 -5.79 -19.00 14.26
C ALA A 97 -6.24 -18.37 15.57
N GLY A 98 -5.82 -18.97 16.68
CA GLY A 98 -6.24 -18.54 18.02
C GLY A 98 -5.53 -17.30 18.57
N SER A 99 -4.41 -16.85 17.98
CA SER A 99 -3.68 -15.66 18.44
C SER A 99 -2.94 -14.93 17.32
N LEU A 100 -2.95 -13.58 17.36
CA LEU A 100 -2.39 -12.70 16.34
C LEU A 100 -1.58 -11.56 16.98
N LYS A 101 -0.37 -11.32 16.47
CA LYS A 101 0.48 -10.18 16.82
C LYS A 101 0.74 -9.34 15.57
N ALA A 102 0.18 -8.13 15.50
CA ALA A 102 0.46 -7.20 14.41
C ALA A 102 1.63 -6.28 14.76
N ILE A 103 2.60 -6.14 13.84
CA ILE A 103 3.72 -5.21 13.96
C ILE A 103 3.51 -4.03 13.01
N THR A 104 3.65 -2.83 13.56
CA THR A 104 3.58 -1.55 12.85
C THR A 104 4.82 -0.71 13.17
N ALA A 105 5.10 0.31 12.36
CA ALA A 105 6.15 1.29 12.65
C ALA A 105 5.80 2.03 13.96
N GLY A 106 6.42 1.63 15.08
CA GLY A 106 6.25 2.28 16.38
C GLY A 106 6.14 1.38 17.60
N SER A 107 5.90 0.06 17.43
CA SER A 107 5.93 -0.87 18.57
C SER A 107 7.37 -1.20 18.96
N LYS A 108 7.87 -0.52 20.00
CA LYS A 108 9.02 -0.95 20.81
C LYS A 108 8.52 -1.70 22.04
#